data_AF-A0A3M2EVR7-F1
#
_entry.id   AF-A0A3M2EVR7-F1
#
_cell.length_a   1.000
_cell.length_b   1.000
_cell.length_c   1.000
_cell.angle_alpha   90.00
_cell.angle_beta   90.00
_cell.angle_gamma   90.00
#
_symmetry.space_group_name_H-M   'P 1'
#
loop_
_entity.id
_entity.type
_entity.pdbx_description
1 polymer ?
#
loop_
_entity_poly.entity_id
_entity_poly.type
_entity_poly.pdbx_seq_one_letter_code
_entity_poly.pdbx_strand_id
1 'polypeptide(L)'
;MPELTTILALGADLKGAFAIAQDDSSEPARLFGPFGDLSEERNFDRWVGEIERRLDGRIPAIVVVDRHPLYHSRLWGRRFAEKVGARLLEVQHHFAHSLVPLEEAGYEGEKKREEGRKGESRLQPPFLGLIMDGTGYGLDGTIWGCEVLFVGKSISFERLGHLFPVTCPGGDAAAREPWRMAVSWARAAGIKKEELQDLAARIPAPFFDGVWNLAGTGRPLTTSAGRAFDAAAAFLDFALSTEGEAEAARSLQNAADGVETGERLSFSVEGKCLDLRPTFREMFEKKTRGSKQASLARAFHDALAGGVVELVAANAPREAKDVVLGGGCFLNGILRERIIGLLKERGFEVVVPRSGPSDISLPLGQVAFARMAFRSQRWKNNVK
;
A
#
# COMPACT_ATOMS: atom_id res chain seq x y z
N MET A 1 39.70 -8.22 5.85
CA MET A 1 38.35 -8.00 6.42
C MET A 1 37.37 -8.63 5.44
N PRO A 2 36.31 -9.34 5.86
CA PRO A 2 35.31 -9.81 4.90
C PRO A 2 34.73 -8.59 4.17
N GLU A 3 34.70 -8.62 2.84
CA GLU A 3 34.14 -7.53 2.05
C GLU A 3 32.68 -7.32 2.44
N LEU A 4 32.35 -6.10 2.87
CA LEU A 4 30.99 -5.72 3.23
C LEU A 4 30.11 -5.82 1.99
N THR A 5 29.08 -6.67 2.06
CA THR A 5 28.14 -6.88 0.96
C THR A 5 27.23 -5.66 0.87
N THR A 6 27.42 -4.83 -0.16
CA THR A 6 26.57 -3.66 -0.41
C THR A 6 25.24 -4.09 -1.04
N ILE A 7 24.13 -3.61 -0.47
CA ILE A 7 22.75 -3.83 -0.94
C ILE A 7 22.24 -2.51 -1.53
N LEU A 8 21.72 -2.57 -2.75
CA LEU A 8 21.00 -1.46 -3.39
C LEU A 8 19.53 -1.85 -3.58
N ALA A 9 18.61 -1.14 -2.93
CA ALA A 9 17.17 -1.33 -3.05
C ALA A 9 16.56 -0.15 -3.80
N LEU A 10 15.82 -0.41 -4.88
CA LEU A 10 15.44 0.61 -5.87
C LEU A 10 14.03 1.18 -5.71
N GLY A 11 13.28 0.72 -4.71
CA GLY A 11 11.95 1.24 -4.41
C GLY A 11 10.89 0.92 -5.45
N ALA A 12 9.91 1.83 -5.54
CA ALA A 12 8.86 1.86 -6.55
C ALA A 12 9.05 3.08 -7.48
N ASP A 13 8.25 3.17 -8.55
CA ASP A 13 8.30 4.28 -9.48
C ASP A 13 7.57 5.53 -8.98
N LEU A 14 6.44 5.36 -8.30
CA LEU A 14 5.73 6.48 -7.67
C LEU A 14 6.47 6.89 -6.40
N LYS A 15 6.65 8.21 -6.22
CA LYS A 15 7.46 8.78 -5.14
C LYS A 15 8.85 8.14 -5.06
N GLY A 16 9.48 7.93 -6.22
CA GLY A 16 10.72 7.19 -6.40
C GLY A 16 11.75 7.48 -5.31
N ALA A 17 12.26 6.42 -4.72
CA ALA A 17 13.25 6.46 -3.65
C ALA A 17 14.14 5.24 -3.78
N PHE A 18 15.31 5.26 -3.18
CA PHE A 18 16.18 4.08 -3.11
C PHE A 18 16.90 4.04 -1.77
N ALA A 19 17.39 2.86 -1.39
CA ALA A 19 18.18 2.69 -0.19
C ALA A 19 19.48 1.95 -0.48
N ILE A 20 20.53 2.33 0.25
CA ILE A 20 21.82 1.63 0.26
C ILE A 20 22.08 1.13 1.68
N ALA A 21 22.46 -0.15 1.79
CA ALA A 21 22.81 -0.79 3.04
C ALA A 21 24.10 -1.60 2.91
N GLN A 22 24.74 -1.88 4.04
CA GLN A 22 25.80 -2.88 4.16
C GLN A 22 25.23 -4.09 4.93
N ASP A 23 25.61 -5.30 4.54
CA ASP A 23 25.11 -6.54 5.19
C ASP A 23 25.63 -6.71 6.63
N ASP A 24 26.78 -6.12 6.98
CA ASP A 24 27.25 -6.07 8.37
C ASP A 24 26.37 -5.09 9.18
N SER A 25 25.81 -5.61 10.26
CA SER A 25 24.47 -5.23 10.75
C SER A 25 24.43 -4.02 11.67
N SER A 26 25.52 -3.27 11.80
CA SER A 26 25.59 -2.12 12.71
C SER A 26 25.04 -0.82 12.14
N GLU A 27 24.93 -0.70 10.81
CA GLU A 27 24.39 0.50 10.18
C GLU A 27 23.00 0.25 9.54
N PRO A 28 22.04 1.17 9.76
CA PRO A 28 20.75 1.12 9.09
C PRO A 28 20.92 1.46 7.62
N ALA A 29 20.01 0.93 6.78
CA ALA A 29 19.87 1.42 5.41
C ALA A 29 19.73 2.94 5.37
N ARG A 30 20.47 3.57 4.45
CA ARG A 30 20.33 5.00 4.15
C ARG A 30 19.33 5.15 3.02
N LEU A 31 18.21 5.81 3.31
CA LEU A 31 17.15 6.10 2.37
C LEU A 31 17.40 7.43 1.66
N PHE A 32 17.17 7.47 0.34
CA PHE A 32 17.33 8.64 -0.51
C PHE A 32 16.06 8.88 -1.33
N GLY A 33 15.58 10.12 -1.36
CA GLY A 33 14.35 10.51 -2.04
C GLY A 33 13.46 11.41 -1.18
N PRO A 34 12.24 11.73 -1.62
CA PRO A 34 11.63 11.28 -2.88
C PRO A 34 12.19 12.00 -4.13
N PHE A 35 12.08 11.35 -5.28
CA PHE A 35 12.47 11.85 -6.60
C PHE A 35 11.28 12.16 -7.52
N GLY A 36 10.05 11.89 -7.08
CA GLY A 36 8.83 12.08 -7.89
C GLY A 36 8.42 10.81 -8.63
N ASP A 37 7.66 10.94 -9.71
CA ASP A 37 7.29 9.82 -10.58
C ASP A 37 8.46 9.50 -11.52
N LEU A 38 9.01 8.28 -11.43
CA LEU A 38 10.15 7.83 -12.24
C LEU A 38 9.79 7.52 -13.70
N SER A 39 8.52 7.60 -14.09
CA SER A 39 8.13 7.63 -15.50
C SER A 39 8.44 8.96 -16.17
N GLU A 40 8.62 10.04 -15.40
CA GLU A 40 9.10 11.32 -15.90
C GLU A 40 10.64 11.29 -16.06
N GLU A 41 11.12 11.51 -17.29
CA GLU A 41 12.54 11.43 -17.65
C GLU A 41 13.44 12.25 -16.71
N ARG A 42 13.05 13.49 -16.39
CA ARG A 42 13.82 14.35 -15.49
C ARG A 42 13.96 13.78 -14.07
N ASN A 43 12.91 13.13 -13.56
CA ASN A 43 12.94 12.52 -12.23
C ASN A 43 13.79 11.25 -12.25
N PHE A 44 13.67 10.46 -13.31
CA PHE A 44 14.46 9.26 -13.54
C PHE A 44 15.96 9.57 -13.62
N ASP A 45 16.38 10.57 -14.40
CA ASP A 45 17.78 10.96 -14.54
C ASP A 45 18.38 11.43 -13.21
N ARG A 46 17.62 12.21 -12.44
CA ARG A 46 18.03 12.64 -11.10
C ARG A 46 18.20 11.46 -10.14
N TRP A 47 17.28 10.50 -10.21
CA TRP A 47 17.31 9.30 -9.38
C TRP A 47 18.51 8.40 -9.73
N VAL A 48 18.76 8.13 -11.01
CA VAL A 48 19.95 7.36 -11.47
C VAL A 48 21.24 8.08 -11.09
N GLY A 49 21.34 9.39 -11.35
CA GLY A 49 22.53 10.17 -11.02
C GLY A 49 22.80 10.24 -9.51
N GLU A 50 21.77 10.24 -8.67
CA GLU A 50 21.94 10.09 -7.22
C GLU A 50 22.49 8.72 -6.86
N ILE A 51 21.94 7.63 -7.42
CA ILE A 51 22.41 6.27 -7.15
C ILE A 51 23.89 6.14 -7.48
N GLU A 52 24.31 6.54 -8.68
CA GLU A 52 25.71 6.48 -9.11
C GLU A 52 26.62 7.27 -8.18
N ARG A 53 26.19 8.49 -7.80
CA ARG A 53 26.95 9.35 -6.87
C ARG A 53 27.05 8.74 -5.46
N ARG A 54 26.00 8.08 -4.96
CA ARG A 54 26.00 7.47 -3.63
C ARG A 54 26.75 6.14 -3.60
N LEU A 55 26.77 5.40 -4.71
CA LEU A 55 27.62 4.22 -4.84
C LEU A 55 29.10 4.59 -4.86
N ASP A 56 29.47 5.73 -5.45
CA ASP A 56 30.85 6.25 -5.45
C ASP A 56 31.86 5.19 -5.93
N GLY A 57 31.55 4.58 -7.08
CA GLY A 57 32.36 3.51 -7.69
C GLY A 57 32.22 2.13 -7.02
N ARG A 58 31.53 2.01 -5.87
CA ARG A 58 31.27 0.70 -5.24
C ARG A 58 30.29 -0.11 -6.08
N ILE A 59 30.61 -1.40 -6.26
CA ILE A 59 29.73 -2.34 -6.93
C ILE A 59 28.83 -3.01 -5.89
N PRO A 60 27.49 -2.86 -5.97
CA PRO A 60 26.61 -3.58 -5.08
C PRO A 60 26.65 -5.07 -5.38
N ALA A 61 26.69 -5.89 -4.33
CA ALA A 61 26.59 -7.33 -4.48
C ALA A 61 25.14 -7.78 -4.71
N ILE A 62 24.17 -6.96 -4.30
CA ILE A 62 22.73 -7.23 -4.43
C ILE A 62 22.02 -5.99 -4.95
N VAL A 63 21.14 -6.19 -5.92
CA VAL A 63 20.15 -5.20 -6.34
C VAL A 63 18.76 -5.75 -6.08
N VAL A 64 17.93 -5.00 -5.38
CA VAL A 64 16.54 -5.36 -5.06
C VAL A 64 15.60 -4.44 -5.83
N VAL A 65 14.60 -5.03 -6.47
CA VAL A 65 13.58 -4.32 -7.26
C VAL A 65 12.18 -4.78 -6.88
N ASP A 66 11.19 -3.93 -7.13
CA ASP A 66 9.78 -4.33 -7.15
C ASP A 66 9.53 -5.36 -8.27
N ARG A 67 8.48 -6.16 -8.13
CA ARG A 67 8.02 -7.13 -9.13
C ARG A 67 7.18 -6.51 -10.26
N HIS A 68 6.74 -5.26 -10.13
CA HIS A 68 5.91 -4.61 -11.16
C HIS A 68 6.62 -4.61 -12.52
N PRO A 69 6.03 -5.23 -13.56
CA PRO A 69 6.77 -5.57 -14.77
C PRO A 69 7.25 -4.36 -15.56
N LEU A 70 6.52 -3.26 -15.49
CA LEU A 70 6.74 -2.04 -16.28
C LEU A 70 7.44 -0.93 -15.50
N TYR A 71 7.86 -1.17 -14.25
CA TYR A 71 8.55 -0.11 -13.49
C TYR A 71 9.90 0.25 -14.11
N HIS A 72 10.14 1.54 -14.31
CA HIS A 72 11.41 2.12 -14.74
C HIS A 72 12.54 1.74 -13.78
N SER A 73 12.30 1.82 -12.47
CA SER A 73 13.22 1.38 -11.42
C SER A 73 13.61 -0.10 -11.56
N ARG A 74 12.63 -0.98 -11.84
CA ARG A 74 12.87 -2.41 -12.07
C ARG A 74 13.65 -2.66 -13.36
N LEU A 75 13.25 -2.08 -14.47
CA LEU A 75 13.89 -2.27 -15.77
C LEU A 75 15.35 -1.79 -15.74
N TRP A 76 15.61 -0.63 -15.13
CA TRP A 76 16.95 -0.12 -14.91
C TRP A 76 17.74 -1.04 -13.97
N GLY A 77 17.16 -1.42 -12.83
CA GLY A 77 17.81 -2.29 -11.83
C GLY A 77 18.24 -3.63 -12.38
N ARG A 78 17.43 -4.27 -13.24
CA ARG A 78 17.78 -5.51 -13.93
C ARG A 78 19.02 -5.35 -14.80
N ARG A 79 19.03 -4.32 -15.66
CA ARG A 79 20.16 -4.02 -16.56
C ARG A 79 21.42 -3.66 -15.78
N PHE A 80 21.27 -2.87 -14.72
CA PHE A 80 22.37 -2.47 -13.86
C PHE A 80 22.98 -3.67 -13.13
N ALA A 81 22.14 -4.54 -12.54
CA ALA A 81 22.60 -5.75 -11.85
C ALA A 81 23.38 -6.68 -12.79
N GLU A 82 22.88 -6.90 -14.01
CA GLU A 82 23.58 -7.68 -15.04
C GLU A 82 24.93 -7.06 -15.41
N LYS A 83 24.96 -5.75 -15.67
CA LYS A 83 26.18 -5.01 -16.04
C LYS A 83 27.29 -5.12 -15.00
N VAL A 84 26.96 -5.09 -13.71
CA VAL A 84 27.95 -5.08 -12.62
C VAL A 84 28.13 -6.46 -11.97
N GLY A 85 27.46 -7.49 -12.46
CA GLY A 85 27.52 -8.84 -11.90
C GLY A 85 26.85 -8.99 -10.52
N ALA A 86 25.92 -8.10 -10.17
CA ALA A 86 25.20 -8.16 -8.91
C ALA A 86 24.09 -9.22 -8.94
N ARG A 87 23.79 -9.80 -7.78
CA ARG A 87 22.61 -10.65 -7.64
C ARG A 87 21.34 -9.81 -7.63
N LEU A 88 20.43 -10.09 -8.55
CA LEU A 88 19.10 -9.49 -8.57
C LEU A 88 18.13 -10.23 -7.63
N LEU A 89 17.40 -9.49 -6.80
CA LEU A 89 16.28 -9.97 -6.01
C LEU A 89 15.00 -9.20 -6.36
N GLU A 90 13.88 -9.91 -6.51
CA GLU A 90 12.58 -9.30 -6.82
C GLU A 90 11.58 -9.57 -5.69
N VAL A 91 11.07 -8.50 -5.07
CA VAL A 91 10.11 -8.56 -3.95
C VAL A 91 8.76 -7.96 -4.35
N GLN A 92 7.69 -8.55 -3.84
CA GLN A 92 6.34 -8.03 -4.09
C GLN A 92 6.10 -6.76 -3.27
N HIS A 93 5.44 -5.78 -3.87
CA HIS A 93 5.22 -4.43 -3.34
C HIS A 93 4.65 -4.39 -1.90
N HIS A 94 3.50 -5.02 -1.67
CA HIS A 94 2.84 -5.03 -0.35
C HIS A 94 3.64 -5.82 0.69
N PHE A 95 4.32 -6.88 0.27
CA PHE A 95 5.23 -7.60 1.13
C PHE A 95 6.41 -6.71 1.54
N ALA A 96 7.01 -5.96 0.62
CA ALA A 96 8.05 -4.99 0.97
C ALA A 96 7.56 -3.94 1.98
N HIS A 97 6.35 -3.37 1.80
CA HIS A 97 5.75 -2.46 2.79
C HIS A 97 5.68 -3.08 4.19
N SER A 98 5.28 -4.36 4.30
CA SER A 98 5.19 -5.06 5.60
C SER A 98 6.55 -5.27 6.30
N LEU A 99 7.66 -5.20 5.55
CA LEU A 99 9.00 -5.44 6.08
C LEU A 99 9.73 -4.16 6.50
N VAL A 100 9.20 -2.98 6.18
CA VAL A 100 9.85 -1.69 6.49
C VAL A 100 10.23 -1.59 7.98
N PRO A 101 9.34 -1.89 8.96
CA PRO A 101 9.72 -1.75 10.36
C PRO A 101 10.81 -2.73 10.81
N LEU A 102 11.05 -3.83 10.10
CA LEU A 102 12.14 -4.75 10.44
C LEU A 102 13.52 -4.13 10.21
N GLU A 103 13.68 -3.36 9.13
CA GLU A 103 14.92 -2.61 8.88
C GLU A 103 15.08 -1.49 9.92
N GLU A 104 13.98 -0.80 10.25
CA GLU A 104 14.00 0.27 11.27
C GLU A 104 14.30 -0.26 12.68
N ALA A 105 13.77 -1.43 13.05
CA ALA A 105 13.93 -2.04 14.38
C ALA A 105 15.31 -2.72 14.56
N GLY A 106 15.93 -3.17 13.47
CA GLY A 106 17.29 -3.73 13.49
C GLY A 106 18.32 -2.78 14.13
N TYR A 107 18.18 -1.48 13.86
CA TYR A 107 19.04 -0.41 14.35
C TYR A 107 18.88 -0.10 15.85
N GLU A 108 17.66 -0.19 16.39
CA GLU A 108 17.40 0.12 17.80
C GLU A 108 17.88 -0.96 18.76
N GLY A 109 17.82 -2.23 18.33
CA GLY A 109 18.27 -3.35 19.14
C GLY A 109 19.76 -3.30 19.46
N GLU A 110 20.58 -2.66 18.63
CA GLU A 110 22.02 -2.52 18.83
C GLU A 110 22.35 -1.26 19.66
N LYS A 111 21.75 -0.10 19.33
CA LYS A 111 21.90 1.13 20.14
C LYS A 111 21.42 1.00 21.59
N LYS A 112 20.27 0.37 21.82
CA LYS A 112 19.74 0.18 23.19
C LYS A 112 20.57 -0.82 24.00
N ARG A 113 21.28 -1.76 23.34
CA ARG A 113 22.26 -2.65 23.99
C ARG A 113 23.52 -1.90 24.40
N GLU A 114 24.01 -0.99 23.56
CA GLU A 114 25.13 -0.10 23.90
C GLU A 114 24.78 0.88 25.03
N GLU A 115 23.52 1.35 25.09
CA GLU A 115 23.03 2.25 26.14
C GLU A 115 22.50 1.54 27.41
N GLY A 116 22.60 0.20 27.50
CA GLY A 116 22.15 -0.57 28.68
C GLY A 116 20.63 -0.52 28.96
N ARG A 117 19.82 -0.09 27.98
CA ARG A 117 18.36 0.06 28.11
C ARG A 117 17.64 -1.23 27.69
N LYS A 118 16.83 -1.78 28.60
CA LYS A 118 15.87 -2.86 28.31
C LYS A 118 14.48 -2.25 27.98
N GLY A 119 14.07 -2.36 26.71
CA GLY A 119 12.74 -2.00 26.17
C GLY A 119 12.89 -1.60 24.69
N GLU A 120 12.07 -1.96 23.70
CA GLU A 120 10.70 -2.49 23.59
C GLU A 120 10.63 -3.29 22.26
N SER A 121 9.51 -3.97 22.02
CA SER A 121 9.23 -4.96 20.96
C SER A 121 10.15 -4.91 19.72
N ARG A 122 11.03 -5.91 19.61
CA ARG A 122 11.72 -6.19 18.35
C ARG A 122 10.70 -6.93 17.50
N LEU A 123 9.99 -6.21 16.62
CA LEU A 123 9.11 -6.84 15.63
C LEU A 123 9.90 -8.00 15.00
N GLN A 124 9.36 -9.19 15.13
CA GLN A 124 9.93 -10.41 14.57
C GLN A 124 8.79 -11.24 14.02
N PRO A 125 9.00 -11.94 12.90
CA PRO A 125 8.01 -12.88 12.43
C PRO A 125 7.72 -13.97 13.49
N PRO A 126 6.47 -14.43 13.62
CA PRO A 126 5.34 -14.12 12.75
C PRO A 126 4.59 -12.84 13.13
N PHE A 127 4.17 -12.05 12.13
CA PHE A 127 3.33 -10.87 12.30
C PHE A 127 2.38 -10.67 11.10
N LEU A 128 1.43 -9.75 11.23
CA LEU A 128 0.52 -9.36 10.15
C LEU A 128 0.97 -8.06 9.50
N GLY A 129 0.90 -7.96 8.18
CA GLY A 129 0.99 -6.70 7.44
C GLY A 129 -0.40 -6.31 6.95
N LEU A 130 -0.95 -5.21 7.46
CA LEU A 130 -2.13 -4.59 6.90
C LEU A 130 -1.68 -3.47 5.95
N ILE A 131 -1.80 -3.70 4.66
CA ILE A 131 -1.24 -2.83 3.62
C ILE A 131 -2.36 -2.21 2.79
N MET A 132 -2.51 -0.89 2.89
CA MET A 132 -3.56 -0.13 2.21
C MET A 132 -2.95 0.96 1.33
N ASP A 133 -3.10 0.84 0.02
CA ASP A 133 -2.50 1.72 -0.99
C ASP A 133 -3.46 2.04 -2.14
N GLY A 134 -3.03 2.94 -3.04
CA GLY A 134 -3.67 3.20 -4.33
C GLY A 134 -3.41 2.09 -5.34
N THR A 135 -2.17 1.63 -5.48
CA THR A 135 -1.81 0.58 -6.43
C THR A 135 -0.63 -0.25 -5.93
N GLY A 136 -0.64 -1.54 -6.21
CA GLY A 136 0.56 -2.36 -6.19
C GLY A 136 0.35 -3.65 -6.96
N TYR A 137 1.42 -4.16 -7.55
CA TYR A 137 1.32 -5.30 -8.46
C TYR A 137 0.98 -6.60 -7.70
N GLY A 138 -0.20 -7.14 -7.95
CA GLY A 138 -0.61 -8.46 -7.48
C GLY A 138 0.04 -9.58 -8.26
N LEU A 139 0.33 -10.71 -7.59
CA LEU A 139 0.93 -11.88 -8.23
C LEU A 139 -0.03 -12.61 -9.19
N ASP A 140 -1.31 -12.26 -9.15
CA ASP A 140 -2.43 -12.78 -9.95
C ASP A 140 -2.85 -11.82 -11.08
N GLY A 141 -2.14 -10.70 -11.27
CA GLY A 141 -2.50 -9.66 -12.23
C GLY A 141 -3.61 -8.70 -11.75
N THR A 142 -4.06 -8.84 -10.51
CA THR A 142 -4.95 -7.88 -9.83
C THR A 142 -4.13 -6.69 -9.32
N ILE A 143 -4.70 -5.49 -9.34
CA ILE A 143 -4.11 -4.32 -8.67
C ILE A 143 -4.45 -4.41 -7.17
N TRP A 144 -3.47 -4.74 -6.34
CA TRP A 144 -3.63 -4.80 -4.88
C TRP A 144 -3.62 -3.38 -4.27
N GLY A 145 -4.16 -3.27 -3.05
CA GLY A 145 -4.12 -2.01 -2.28
C GLY A 145 -4.99 -2.01 -1.03
N CYS A 146 -5.47 -3.16 -0.57
CA CYS A 146 -6.08 -3.33 0.75
C CYS A 146 -5.94 -4.80 1.12
N GLU A 147 -4.80 -5.15 1.70
CA GLU A 147 -4.35 -6.53 1.87
C GLU A 147 -4.01 -6.80 3.32
N VAL A 148 -4.43 -7.96 3.83
CA VAL A 148 -3.93 -8.54 5.07
C VAL A 148 -2.96 -9.65 4.70
N LEU A 149 -1.69 -9.45 5.01
CA LEU A 149 -0.61 -10.39 4.76
C LEU A 149 -0.16 -11.03 6.08
N PHE A 150 0.10 -12.32 6.08
CA PHE A 150 0.81 -12.99 7.17
C PHE A 150 2.26 -13.18 6.78
N VAL A 151 3.16 -12.58 7.56
CA VAL A 151 4.60 -12.69 7.37
C VAL A 151 5.13 -13.73 8.34
N GLY A 152 5.53 -14.88 7.80
CA GLY A 152 6.04 -16.01 8.56
C GLY A 152 7.54 -15.89 8.89
N LYS A 153 8.07 -16.89 9.59
CA LYS A 153 9.51 -16.99 9.92
C LYS A 153 10.40 -17.23 8.71
N SER A 154 9.85 -17.81 7.64
CA SER A 154 10.49 -17.93 6.35
C SER A 154 10.34 -16.65 5.53
N ILE A 155 11.11 -16.54 4.44
CA ILE A 155 11.04 -15.42 3.50
C ILE A 155 9.83 -15.61 2.58
N SER A 156 8.65 -15.51 3.15
CA SER A 156 7.39 -15.75 2.48
C SER A 156 6.28 -15.02 3.19
N PHE A 157 5.24 -14.69 2.44
CA PHE A 157 3.99 -14.18 2.97
C PHE A 157 2.82 -14.99 2.45
N GLU A 158 1.73 -15.02 3.23
CA GLU A 158 0.43 -15.52 2.78
C GLU A 158 -0.55 -14.35 2.72
N ARG A 159 -1.37 -14.28 1.67
CA ARG A 159 -2.51 -13.36 1.60
C ARG A 159 -3.67 -13.94 2.42
N LEU A 160 -3.95 -13.32 3.55
CA LEU A 160 -5.00 -13.71 4.49
C LEU A 160 -6.31 -12.95 4.30
N GLY A 161 -6.27 -11.77 3.70
CA GLY A 161 -7.46 -10.97 3.49
C GLY A 161 -7.27 -9.94 2.39
N HIS A 162 -8.36 -9.55 1.75
CA HIS A 162 -8.37 -8.45 0.79
C HIS A 162 -9.74 -7.75 0.72
N LEU A 163 -9.76 -6.54 0.18
CA LEU A 163 -11.00 -5.87 -0.21
C LEU A 163 -11.67 -6.58 -1.40
N PHE A 164 -13.00 -6.48 -1.50
CA PHE A 164 -13.78 -7.03 -2.62
C PHE A 164 -13.22 -6.55 -3.96
N PRO A 165 -12.85 -7.47 -4.89
CA PRO A 165 -12.31 -7.08 -6.18
C PRO A 165 -13.36 -6.40 -7.05
N VAL A 166 -13.08 -5.17 -7.48
CA VAL A 166 -13.88 -4.44 -8.47
C VAL A 166 -13.07 -4.19 -9.73
N THR A 167 -13.73 -4.02 -10.87
CA THR A 167 -13.07 -3.58 -12.10
C THR A 167 -12.44 -2.19 -11.91
N CYS A 168 -11.31 -1.94 -12.56
CA CYS A 168 -10.65 -0.63 -12.61
C CYS A 168 -10.63 -0.11 -14.07
N PRO A 169 -11.74 0.47 -14.58
CA PRO A 169 -11.85 0.86 -15.97
C PRO A 169 -10.84 1.94 -16.33
N GLY A 170 -9.96 1.64 -17.30
CA GLY A 170 -8.93 2.57 -17.76
C GLY A 170 -7.63 2.54 -16.95
N GLY A 171 -7.46 1.62 -15.98
CA GLY A 171 -6.22 1.46 -15.23
C GLY A 171 -5.78 2.76 -14.56
N ASP A 172 -4.63 3.30 -14.97
CA ASP A 172 -4.08 4.56 -14.44
C ASP A 172 -5.01 5.76 -14.61
N ALA A 173 -5.86 5.76 -15.65
CA ALA A 173 -6.87 6.80 -15.83
C ALA A 173 -7.85 6.87 -14.66
N ALA A 174 -8.14 5.75 -13.98
CA ALA A 174 -9.05 5.72 -12.84
C ALA A 174 -8.53 6.50 -11.62
N ALA A 175 -7.21 6.70 -11.51
CA ALA A 175 -6.62 7.54 -10.47
C ALA A 175 -6.80 9.03 -10.76
N ARG A 176 -6.80 9.44 -12.04
CA ARG A 176 -7.02 10.84 -12.48
C ARG A 176 -8.49 11.20 -12.62
N GLU A 177 -9.32 10.20 -12.89
CA GLU A 177 -10.75 10.31 -13.09
C GLU A 177 -11.51 9.44 -12.08
N PRO A 178 -11.54 9.81 -10.78
CA PRO A 178 -12.24 9.08 -9.72
C PRO A 178 -13.67 8.64 -10.03
N TRP A 179 -14.39 9.38 -10.89
CA TRP A 179 -15.73 9.03 -11.35
C TRP A 179 -15.80 7.62 -11.97
N ARG A 180 -14.71 7.12 -12.57
CA ARG A 180 -14.62 5.76 -13.11
C ARG A 180 -14.72 4.69 -12.03
N MET A 181 -14.11 4.95 -10.88
CA MET A 181 -14.20 4.06 -9.72
C MET A 181 -15.57 4.15 -9.06
N ALA A 182 -16.19 5.34 -9.02
CA ALA A 182 -17.57 5.48 -8.56
C ALA A 182 -18.53 4.62 -9.41
N VAL A 183 -18.42 4.64 -10.74
CA VAL A 183 -19.22 3.78 -11.63
C VAL A 183 -19.00 2.28 -11.32
N SER A 184 -17.75 1.88 -11.10
CA SER A 184 -17.41 0.47 -10.80
C SER A 184 -18.00 0.00 -9.48
N TRP A 185 -17.85 0.79 -8.41
CA TRP A 185 -18.44 0.48 -7.12
C TRP A 185 -19.97 0.59 -7.12
N ALA A 186 -20.55 1.52 -7.88
CA ALA A 186 -21.99 1.63 -8.05
C ALA A 186 -22.57 0.35 -8.65
N ARG A 187 -21.98 -0.08 -9.76
CA ARG A 187 -22.40 -1.28 -10.46
C ARG A 187 -22.21 -2.53 -9.59
N ALA A 188 -21.08 -2.64 -8.90
CA ALA A 188 -20.82 -3.73 -7.96
C ALA A 188 -21.83 -3.76 -6.80
N ALA A 189 -22.22 -2.59 -6.28
CA ALA A 189 -23.26 -2.43 -5.27
C ALA A 189 -24.68 -2.69 -5.80
N GLY A 190 -24.83 -2.92 -7.11
CA GLY A 190 -26.08 -3.17 -7.82
C GLY A 190 -26.89 -1.92 -8.12
N ILE A 191 -26.32 -0.72 -7.95
CA ILE A 191 -26.97 0.54 -8.32
C ILE A 191 -27.12 0.50 -9.84
N LYS A 192 -28.32 0.81 -10.34
CA LYS A 192 -28.61 0.74 -11.78
C LYS A 192 -28.07 1.97 -12.49
N LYS A 193 -27.83 1.85 -13.80
CA LYS A 193 -27.29 2.94 -14.63
C LYS A 193 -28.18 4.19 -14.54
N GLU A 194 -29.50 3.95 -14.56
CA GLU A 194 -30.53 4.99 -14.55
C GLU A 194 -30.60 5.72 -13.20
N GLU A 195 -30.04 5.15 -12.13
CA GLU A 195 -29.97 5.80 -10.82
C GLU A 195 -28.77 6.78 -10.73
N LEU A 196 -27.80 6.71 -11.64
CA LEU A 196 -26.61 7.58 -11.67
C LEU A 196 -26.77 8.81 -12.58
N GLN A 197 -27.99 9.25 -12.84
CA GLN A 197 -28.27 10.37 -13.77
C GLN A 197 -27.49 11.65 -13.41
N ASP A 198 -27.39 11.99 -12.12
CA ASP A 198 -26.67 13.19 -11.67
C ASP A 198 -25.17 13.13 -11.99
N LEU A 199 -24.56 11.95 -11.83
CA LEU A 199 -23.16 11.73 -12.19
C LEU A 199 -23.00 11.71 -13.71
N ALA A 200 -23.89 11.01 -14.42
CA ALA A 200 -23.87 10.89 -15.87
C ALA A 200 -24.04 12.25 -16.57
N ALA A 201 -24.83 13.17 -16.01
CA ALA A 201 -25.03 14.51 -16.56
C ALA A 201 -23.76 15.37 -16.56
N ARG A 202 -22.76 15.03 -15.73
CA ARG A 202 -21.50 15.76 -15.59
C ARG A 202 -20.38 15.19 -16.46
N ILE A 203 -20.61 14.06 -17.13
CA ILE A 203 -19.63 13.33 -17.94
C ILE A 203 -20.18 13.21 -19.36
N PRO A 204 -19.36 13.40 -20.42
CA PRO A 204 -19.90 13.23 -21.77
C PRO A 204 -20.39 11.80 -21.99
N ALA A 205 -21.61 11.66 -22.50
CA ALA A 205 -22.35 10.39 -22.53
C ALA A 205 -21.57 9.19 -23.13
N PRO A 206 -20.82 9.32 -24.23
CA PRO A 206 -20.04 8.20 -24.78
C PRO A 206 -19.00 7.65 -23.79
N PHE A 207 -18.39 8.51 -22.98
CA PHE A 207 -17.40 8.09 -21.97
C PHE A 207 -18.08 7.38 -20.80
N PHE A 208 -19.19 7.93 -20.30
CA PHE A 208 -19.94 7.31 -19.22
C PHE A 208 -20.42 5.91 -19.61
N ASP A 209 -21.00 5.76 -20.80
CA ASP A 209 -21.50 4.48 -21.31
C ASP A 209 -20.39 3.46 -21.52
N GLY A 210 -19.25 3.89 -22.06
CA GLY A 210 -18.07 3.04 -22.20
C GLY A 210 -17.57 2.52 -20.86
N VAL A 211 -17.45 3.40 -19.86
CA VAL A 211 -17.00 3.02 -18.51
C VAL A 211 -18.02 2.15 -17.80
N TRP A 212 -19.32 2.42 -17.94
CA TRP A 212 -20.39 1.59 -17.39
C TRP A 212 -20.31 0.14 -17.90
N ASN A 213 -20.05 -0.04 -19.19
CA ASN A 213 -19.89 -1.35 -19.80
C ASN A 213 -18.64 -2.06 -19.30
N LEU A 214 -17.50 -1.35 -19.25
CA LEU A 214 -16.24 -1.89 -18.71
C LEU A 214 -16.34 -2.25 -17.23
N ALA A 215 -17.14 -1.52 -16.45
CA ALA A 215 -17.32 -1.82 -15.03
C ALA A 215 -17.95 -3.21 -14.76
N GLY A 216 -18.62 -3.81 -15.76
CA GLY A 216 -19.27 -5.12 -15.60
C GLY A 216 -18.42 -6.32 -16.03
N THR A 217 -17.46 -6.11 -16.93
CA THR A 217 -16.75 -7.19 -17.62
C THR A 217 -15.26 -6.91 -17.84
N GLY A 218 -14.81 -5.71 -17.48
CA GLY A 218 -13.48 -5.21 -17.77
C GLY A 218 -12.39 -5.80 -16.89
N ARG A 219 -11.15 -5.51 -17.29
CA ARG A 219 -9.93 -5.74 -16.54
C ARG A 219 -9.05 -4.48 -16.60
N PRO A 220 -8.12 -4.28 -15.65
CA PRO A 220 -7.81 -5.16 -14.51
C PRO A 220 -8.86 -5.08 -13.39
N LEU A 221 -8.85 -6.08 -12.51
CA LEU A 221 -9.52 -5.99 -11.21
C LEU A 221 -8.60 -5.28 -10.21
N THR A 222 -9.20 -4.67 -9.18
CA THR A 222 -8.47 -4.05 -8.08
C THR A 222 -9.12 -4.34 -6.74
N THR A 223 -8.27 -4.54 -5.73
CA THR A 223 -8.63 -4.63 -4.31
C THR A 223 -8.13 -3.39 -3.54
N SER A 224 -7.96 -2.27 -4.24
CA SER A 224 -7.33 -1.06 -3.72
C SER A 224 -8.24 -0.24 -2.80
N ALA A 225 -7.75 0.05 -1.60
CA ALA A 225 -8.38 1.01 -0.70
C ALA A 225 -8.35 2.42 -1.31
N GLY A 226 -7.24 2.82 -1.95
CA GLY A 226 -7.17 4.13 -2.59
C GLY A 226 -8.20 4.31 -3.69
N ARG A 227 -8.48 3.26 -4.49
CA ARG A 227 -9.55 3.29 -5.49
C ARG A 227 -10.95 3.30 -4.87
N ALA A 228 -11.14 2.71 -3.68
CA ALA A 228 -12.37 2.85 -2.92
C ALA A 228 -12.54 4.29 -2.37
N PHE A 229 -11.46 4.94 -1.92
CA PHE A 229 -11.47 6.36 -1.56
C PHE A 229 -11.84 7.25 -2.73
N ASP A 230 -11.26 7.01 -3.92
CA ASP A 230 -11.59 7.75 -5.14
C ASP A 230 -13.07 7.60 -5.49
N ALA A 231 -13.60 6.38 -5.40
CA ALA A 231 -15.02 6.13 -5.62
C ALA A 231 -15.91 6.90 -4.62
N ALA A 232 -15.59 6.86 -3.33
CA ALA A 232 -16.36 7.56 -2.31
C ALA A 232 -16.30 9.08 -2.48
N ALA A 233 -15.14 9.62 -2.81
CA ALA A 233 -14.96 11.04 -3.12
C ALA A 233 -15.80 11.48 -4.34
N ALA A 234 -15.80 10.69 -5.42
CA ALA A 234 -16.63 10.97 -6.59
C ALA A 234 -18.12 10.82 -6.31
N PHE A 235 -18.53 9.77 -5.57
CA PHE A 235 -19.92 9.56 -5.18
C PHE A 235 -20.48 10.72 -4.36
N LEU A 236 -19.68 11.29 -3.47
CA LEU A 236 -20.06 12.40 -2.60
C LEU A 236 -19.73 13.77 -3.20
N ASP A 237 -19.46 13.84 -4.51
CA ASP A 237 -19.17 15.05 -5.29
C ASP A 237 -17.95 15.87 -4.86
N PHE A 238 -17.03 15.28 -4.09
CA PHE A 238 -15.80 15.96 -3.66
C PHE A 238 -14.74 16.03 -4.77
N ALA A 239 -14.66 15.03 -5.63
CA ALA A 239 -13.71 15.01 -6.74
C ALA A 239 -14.18 14.07 -7.85
N LEU A 240 -14.43 14.59 -9.06
CA LEU A 240 -14.66 13.76 -10.24
C LEU A 240 -13.39 13.59 -11.08
N SER A 241 -12.50 14.58 -11.08
CA SER A 241 -11.20 14.57 -11.74
C SER A 241 -10.16 15.14 -10.77
N THR A 242 -8.91 14.73 -10.93
CA THR A 242 -7.80 15.19 -10.09
C THR A 242 -6.61 15.59 -10.95
N GLU A 243 -5.86 16.59 -10.49
CA GLU A 243 -4.59 17.02 -11.11
C GLU A 243 -3.39 16.44 -10.36
N GLY A 244 -3.58 16.07 -9.08
CA GLY A 244 -2.53 15.52 -8.22
C GLY A 244 -2.82 14.12 -7.70
N GLU A 245 -1.77 13.44 -7.26
CA GLU A 245 -1.86 12.13 -6.61
C GLU A 245 -2.68 12.23 -5.31
N ALA A 246 -3.59 11.27 -5.10
CA ALA A 246 -4.44 11.14 -3.89
C ALA A 246 -5.30 12.37 -3.56
N GLU A 247 -5.51 13.29 -4.52
CA GLU A 247 -6.29 14.51 -4.29
C GLU A 247 -7.73 14.21 -3.88
N ALA A 248 -8.39 13.25 -4.55
CA ALA A 248 -9.75 12.84 -4.21
C ALA A 248 -9.86 12.27 -2.79
N ALA A 249 -8.93 11.39 -2.40
CA ALA A 249 -8.86 10.83 -1.06
C ALA A 249 -8.63 11.92 0.00
N ARG A 250 -7.76 12.90 -0.26
CA ARG A 250 -7.50 14.03 0.63
C ARG A 250 -8.72 14.95 0.76
N SER A 251 -9.41 15.23 -0.33
CA SER A 251 -10.64 16.03 -0.31
C SER A 251 -11.73 15.35 0.54
N LEU A 252 -11.87 14.02 0.41
CA LEU A 252 -12.80 13.25 1.24
C LEU A 252 -12.40 13.28 2.73
N GLN A 253 -11.11 13.15 3.04
CA GLN A 253 -10.61 13.25 4.41
C GLN A 253 -10.89 14.63 5.01
N ASN A 254 -10.57 15.70 4.29
CA ASN A 254 -10.81 17.08 4.74
C ASN A 254 -12.29 17.33 5.03
N ALA A 255 -13.18 16.76 4.22
CA ALA A 255 -14.62 16.86 4.44
C ALA A 255 -15.12 16.06 5.66
N ALA A 256 -14.42 14.99 6.04
CA ALA A 256 -14.75 14.15 7.18
C ALA A 256 -14.11 14.63 8.51
N ASP A 257 -13.10 15.49 8.43
CA ASP A 257 -12.33 15.94 9.58
C ASP A 257 -13.19 16.78 10.54
N GLY A 258 -13.06 16.50 11.84
CA GLY A 258 -13.88 17.13 12.88
C GLY A 258 -15.39 16.84 12.82
N VAL A 259 -15.86 16.01 11.89
CA VAL A 259 -17.30 15.70 11.75
C VAL A 259 -17.71 14.63 12.76
N GLU A 260 -18.64 14.98 13.64
CA GLU A 260 -19.40 14.02 14.44
C GLU A 260 -20.66 13.57 13.68
N THR A 261 -20.91 12.26 13.62
CA THR A 261 -22.07 11.74 12.90
C THR A 261 -22.67 10.48 13.51
N GLY A 262 -24.00 10.41 13.50
CA GLY A 262 -24.77 9.20 13.76
C GLY A 262 -24.96 8.31 12.53
N GLU A 263 -24.51 8.76 11.34
CA GLU A 263 -24.56 7.95 10.13
C GLU A 263 -23.71 6.69 10.31
N ARG A 264 -24.24 5.58 9.82
CA ARG A 264 -23.57 4.27 9.77
C ARG A 264 -23.75 3.71 8.38
N LEU A 265 -22.69 3.09 7.88
CA LEU A 265 -22.68 2.37 6.62
C LEU A 265 -22.28 0.93 6.89
N SER A 266 -23.06 -0.01 6.36
CA SER A 266 -22.83 -1.43 6.54
C SER A 266 -21.65 -1.93 5.70
N PHE A 267 -20.99 -2.97 6.16
CA PHE A 267 -20.00 -3.76 5.43
C PHE A 267 -20.18 -5.22 5.85
N SER A 268 -19.56 -6.16 5.13
CA SER A 268 -19.49 -7.56 5.56
C SER A 268 -18.09 -8.12 5.36
N VAL A 269 -17.74 -9.13 6.16
CA VAL A 269 -16.52 -9.92 5.98
C VAL A 269 -16.91 -11.37 5.76
N GLU A 270 -16.58 -11.90 4.59
CA GLU A 270 -16.85 -13.29 4.20
C GLU A 270 -15.52 -14.00 3.89
N GLY A 271 -15.10 -14.86 4.82
CA GLY A 271 -13.79 -15.52 4.74
C GLY A 271 -12.64 -14.52 4.66
N LYS A 272 -11.92 -14.52 3.53
CA LYS A 272 -10.79 -13.63 3.26
C LYS A 272 -11.19 -12.33 2.55
N CYS A 273 -12.48 -12.02 2.41
CA CYS A 273 -12.95 -10.86 1.62
C CYS A 273 -13.73 -9.87 2.50
N LEU A 274 -13.28 -8.61 2.52
CA LEU A 274 -14.06 -7.48 3.02
C LEU A 274 -14.93 -6.93 1.88
N ASP A 275 -16.24 -6.88 2.07
CA ASP A 275 -17.20 -6.37 1.10
C ASP A 275 -17.78 -5.01 1.52
N LEU A 276 -17.48 -3.99 0.70
CA LEU A 276 -17.99 -2.63 0.84
C LEU A 276 -19.15 -2.32 -0.12
N ARG A 277 -19.65 -3.29 -0.89
CA ARG A 277 -20.85 -3.09 -1.73
C ARG A 277 -22.04 -2.57 -0.90
N PRO A 278 -22.33 -3.07 0.32
CA PRO A 278 -23.35 -2.47 1.17
C PRO A 278 -23.04 -1.02 1.55
N THR A 279 -21.77 -0.70 1.81
CA THR A 279 -21.31 0.66 2.16
C THR A 279 -21.64 1.64 1.03
N PHE A 280 -21.29 1.29 -0.21
CA PHE A 280 -21.55 2.13 -1.38
C PHE A 280 -23.04 2.24 -1.71
N ARG A 281 -23.81 1.15 -1.56
CA ARG A 281 -25.27 1.17 -1.71
C ARG A 281 -25.91 2.16 -0.73
N GLU A 282 -25.63 2.00 0.55
CA GLU A 282 -26.23 2.83 1.60
C GLU A 282 -25.77 4.27 1.51
N MET A 283 -24.51 4.52 1.14
CA MET A 283 -24.00 5.87 0.92
C MET A 283 -24.76 6.57 -0.21
N PHE A 284 -25.04 5.88 -1.31
CA PHE A 284 -25.86 6.40 -2.41
C PHE A 284 -27.30 6.71 -1.95
N GLU A 285 -27.96 5.77 -1.28
CA GLU A 285 -29.33 5.95 -0.80
C GLU A 285 -29.47 7.09 0.23
N LYS A 286 -28.50 7.22 1.13
CA LYS A 286 -28.50 8.29 2.14
C LYS A 286 -28.22 9.65 1.51
N LYS A 287 -27.32 9.72 0.53
CA LYS A 287 -27.08 10.94 -0.26
C LYS A 287 -28.37 11.40 -0.96
N THR A 288 -29.08 10.49 -1.62
CA THR A 288 -30.34 10.83 -2.32
C THR A 288 -31.47 11.23 -1.35
N ARG A 289 -31.45 10.73 -0.11
CA ARG A 289 -32.34 11.17 0.98
C ARG A 289 -31.92 12.48 1.67
N GLY A 290 -30.83 13.11 1.23
CA GLY A 290 -30.38 14.42 1.71
C GLY A 290 -29.42 14.38 2.91
N SER A 291 -28.82 13.24 3.23
CA SER A 291 -27.75 13.19 4.23
C SER A 291 -26.56 14.06 3.80
N LYS A 292 -25.96 14.77 4.75
CA LYS A 292 -24.81 15.65 4.49
C LYS A 292 -23.62 14.84 3.99
N GLN A 293 -23.01 15.27 2.88
CA GLN A 293 -21.85 14.59 2.27
C GLN A 293 -20.69 14.42 3.27
N ALA A 294 -20.40 15.43 4.10
CA ALA A 294 -19.39 15.38 5.16
C ALA A 294 -19.65 14.25 6.18
N SER A 295 -20.92 14.07 6.57
CA SER A 295 -21.33 12.98 7.47
C SER A 295 -21.17 11.61 6.82
N LEU A 296 -21.50 11.48 5.53
CA LEU A 296 -21.29 10.24 4.78
C LEU A 296 -19.81 9.94 4.55
N ALA A 297 -18.99 10.97 4.31
CA ALA A 297 -17.54 10.84 4.22
C ALA A 297 -16.96 10.27 5.52
N ARG A 298 -17.38 10.79 6.68
CA ARG A 298 -16.97 10.25 7.97
C ARG A 298 -17.47 8.82 8.18
N ALA A 299 -18.73 8.53 7.86
CA ALA A 299 -19.29 7.19 7.97
C ALA A 299 -18.57 6.17 7.07
N PHE A 300 -18.10 6.58 5.89
CA PHE A 300 -17.28 5.75 5.00
C PHE A 300 -15.92 5.41 5.64
N HIS A 301 -15.22 6.39 6.22
CA HIS A 301 -13.97 6.14 6.94
C HIS A 301 -14.18 5.15 8.10
N ASP A 302 -15.26 5.33 8.86
CA ASP A 302 -15.62 4.45 9.98
C ASP A 302 -15.95 3.03 9.51
N ALA A 303 -16.71 2.87 8.43
CA ALA A 303 -17.07 1.57 7.85
C ALA A 303 -15.83 0.84 7.29
N LEU A 304 -14.97 1.54 6.55
CA LEU A 304 -13.73 0.97 6.03
C LEU A 304 -12.80 0.54 7.18
N ALA A 305 -12.61 1.38 8.18
CA ALA A 305 -11.79 1.05 9.35
C ALA A 305 -12.34 -0.17 10.11
N GLY A 306 -13.65 -0.19 10.38
CA GLY A 306 -14.32 -1.31 11.05
C GLY A 306 -14.18 -2.61 10.26
N GLY A 307 -14.46 -2.58 8.95
CA GLY A 307 -14.39 -3.75 8.10
C GLY A 307 -12.99 -4.32 7.94
N VAL A 308 -11.98 -3.46 7.84
CA VAL A 308 -10.58 -3.91 7.76
C VAL A 308 -10.12 -4.53 9.08
N VAL A 309 -10.49 -3.96 10.23
CA VAL A 309 -10.15 -4.56 11.53
C VAL A 309 -10.88 -5.88 11.73
N GLU A 310 -12.14 -6.00 11.30
CA GLU A 310 -12.86 -7.26 11.34
C GLU A 310 -12.20 -8.32 10.44
N LEU A 311 -11.77 -7.94 9.23
CA LEU A 311 -11.03 -8.81 8.33
C LEU A 311 -9.72 -9.32 8.96
N VAL A 312 -8.96 -8.43 9.62
CA VAL A 312 -7.76 -8.79 10.36
C VAL A 312 -8.10 -9.77 11.49
N ALA A 313 -9.06 -9.44 12.35
CA ALA A 313 -9.43 -10.26 13.50
C ALA A 313 -9.98 -11.65 13.11
N ALA A 314 -10.71 -11.74 11.99
CA ALA A 314 -11.29 -12.99 11.51
C ALA A 314 -10.24 -13.94 10.92
N ASN A 315 -9.12 -13.42 10.42
CA ASN A 315 -8.12 -14.22 9.70
C ASN A 315 -6.76 -14.32 10.42
N ALA A 316 -6.53 -13.55 11.48
CA ALA A 316 -5.27 -13.55 12.22
C ALA A 316 -4.95 -14.91 12.86
N PRO A 317 -3.77 -15.50 12.59
CA PRO A 317 -3.26 -16.64 13.35
C PRO A 317 -3.03 -16.26 14.81
N ARG A 318 -3.19 -17.22 15.73
CA ARG A 318 -3.09 -16.98 17.19
C ARG A 318 -1.73 -16.45 17.62
N GLU A 319 -0.67 -16.81 16.89
CA GLU A 319 0.71 -16.41 17.13
C GLU A 319 1.05 -14.99 16.64
N ALA A 320 0.21 -14.38 15.78
CA ALA A 320 0.49 -13.08 15.17
C ALA A 320 -0.21 -11.95 15.94
N LYS A 321 0.51 -11.37 16.90
CA LYS A 321 -0.02 -10.27 17.74
C LYS A 321 0.30 -8.88 17.22
N ASP A 322 1.40 -8.76 16.47
CA ASP A 322 1.81 -7.49 15.87
C ASP A 322 1.15 -7.30 14.49
N VAL A 323 0.64 -6.10 14.24
CA VAL A 323 0.08 -5.66 12.96
C VAL A 323 0.88 -4.45 12.46
N VAL A 324 1.62 -4.64 11.37
CA VAL A 324 2.32 -3.58 10.65
C VAL A 324 1.36 -2.87 9.72
N LEU A 325 1.26 -1.54 9.84
CA LEU A 325 0.51 -0.70 8.90
C LEU A 325 1.44 -0.18 7.80
N GLY A 326 1.11 -0.43 6.53
CA GLY A 326 1.89 0.01 5.37
C GLY A 326 1.03 0.49 4.21
N GLY A 327 1.63 1.22 3.27
CA GLY A 327 0.93 1.77 2.10
C GLY A 327 0.28 3.14 2.35
N GLY A 328 0.19 3.92 1.26
CA GLY A 328 -0.11 5.36 1.29
C GLY A 328 -1.45 5.77 1.91
N CYS A 329 -2.44 4.88 2.00
CA CYS A 329 -3.73 5.22 2.61
C CYS A 329 -3.61 5.52 4.11
N PHE A 330 -2.56 5.05 4.80
CA PHE A 330 -2.31 5.39 6.21
C PHE A 330 -1.75 6.79 6.43
N LEU A 331 -1.51 7.58 5.37
CA LEU A 331 -1.33 9.03 5.50
C LEU A 331 -2.63 9.74 5.88
N ASN A 332 -3.78 9.08 5.68
CA ASN A 332 -5.07 9.56 6.17
C ASN A 332 -5.15 9.41 7.69
N GLY A 333 -5.13 10.54 8.40
CA GLY A 333 -5.10 10.60 9.86
C GLY A 333 -6.34 9.96 10.50
N ILE A 334 -7.53 10.25 9.96
CA ILE A 334 -8.81 9.70 10.44
C ILE A 334 -8.80 8.18 10.35
N LEU A 335 -8.45 7.64 9.17
CA LEU A 335 -8.40 6.20 8.93
C LEU A 335 -7.37 5.53 9.84
N ARG A 336 -6.15 6.07 9.88
CA ARG A 336 -5.03 5.51 10.65
C ARG A 336 -5.37 5.46 12.14
N GLU A 337 -5.81 6.56 12.73
CA GLU A 337 -6.13 6.62 14.15
C GLU A 337 -7.27 5.69 14.52
N ARG A 338 -8.31 5.62 13.66
CA ARG A 338 -9.44 4.72 13.89
C ARG A 338 -9.03 3.25 13.83
N ILE A 339 -8.24 2.86 12.83
CA ILE A 339 -7.74 1.48 12.71
C ILE A 339 -6.83 1.11 13.89
N ILE A 340 -5.91 2.01 14.29
CA ILE A 340 -5.04 1.77 15.46
C ILE A 340 -5.87 1.52 16.72
N GLY A 341 -6.87 2.37 16.99
CA GLY A 341 -7.75 2.22 18.15
C GLY A 341 -8.49 0.88 18.15
N LEU A 342 -9.17 0.57 17.04
CA LEU A 342 -9.94 -0.66 16.88
C LEU A 342 -9.08 -1.94 16.94
N LEU A 343 -7.86 -1.93 16.39
CA LEU A 343 -6.94 -3.07 16.50
C LEU A 343 -6.50 -3.30 17.95
N LYS A 344 -6.19 -2.23 18.69
CA LYS A 344 -5.81 -2.31 20.10
C LYS A 344 -6.94 -2.84 20.97
N GLU A 345 -8.18 -2.41 20.71
CA GLU A 345 -9.37 -2.96 21.38
C GLU A 345 -9.55 -4.46 21.15
N ARG A 346 -9.08 -4.98 20.01
CA ARG A 346 -9.03 -6.41 19.68
C ARG A 346 -7.79 -7.13 20.23
N GLY A 347 -6.90 -6.44 20.94
CA GLY A 347 -5.71 -7.01 21.58
C GLY A 347 -4.49 -7.15 20.67
N PHE A 348 -4.46 -6.46 19.52
CA PHE A 348 -3.28 -6.40 18.67
C PHE A 348 -2.34 -5.27 19.08
N GLU A 349 -1.04 -5.50 18.91
CA GLU A 349 -0.02 -4.46 18.95
C GLU A 349 0.16 -3.89 17.54
N VAL A 350 0.22 -2.56 17.41
CA VAL A 350 0.24 -1.91 16.10
C VAL A 350 1.57 -1.22 15.87
N VAL A 351 2.21 -1.55 14.75
CA VAL A 351 3.51 -1.00 14.33
C VAL A 351 3.31 -0.14 13.09
N VAL A 352 3.71 1.13 13.19
CA VAL A 352 3.71 2.06 12.06
C VAL A 352 5.16 2.41 11.72
N PRO A 353 5.60 2.29 10.46
CA PRO A 353 6.94 2.70 10.04
C PRO A 353 7.25 4.15 10.43
N ARG A 354 8.43 4.41 11.00
CA ARG A 354 8.88 5.75 11.40
C ARG A 354 9.15 6.65 10.21
N SER A 355 9.65 6.08 9.13
CA SER A 355 9.80 6.74 7.82
C SER A 355 8.46 7.08 7.15
N GLY A 356 7.34 6.66 7.74
CA GLY A 356 6.00 6.80 7.20
C GLY A 356 5.56 5.60 6.35
N PRO A 357 4.25 5.32 6.29
CA PRO A 357 3.68 4.22 5.53
C PRO A 357 3.42 4.67 4.08
N SER A 358 4.46 4.84 3.26
CA SER A 358 4.30 5.23 1.85
C SER A 358 5.41 4.65 1.00
N ASP A 359 5.28 4.70 -0.32
CA ASP A 359 6.29 4.16 -1.26
C ASP A 359 7.69 4.73 -1.09
N ILE A 360 7.81 5.92 -0.48
CA ILE A 360 9.10 6.51 -0.10
C ILE A 360 9.89 5.56 0.80
N SER A 361 9.24 4.82 1.70
CA SER A 361 9.90 3.89 2.63
C SER A 361 10.06 2.48 2.09
N LEU A 362 9.45 2.15 0.95
CA LEU A 362 9.52 0.83 0.32
C LEU A 362 10.96 0.29 0.16
N PRO A 363 11.97 1.11 -0.20
CA PRO A 363 13.36 0.63 -0.27
C PRO A 363 13.88 0.02 1.03
N LEU A 364 13.42 0.48 2.20
CA LEU A 364 13.83 -0.10 3.50
C LEU A 364 13.29 -1.52 3.66
N GLY A 365 12.04 -1.75 3.25
CA GLY A 365 11.44 -3.09 3.24
C GLY A 365 12.13 -4.04 2.25
N GLN A 366 12.56 -3.51 1.10
CA GLN A 366 13.38 -4.24 0.13
C GLN A 366 14.75 -4.63 0.70
N VAL A 367 15.39 -3.76 1.49
CA VAL A 367 16.63 -4.09 2.22
C VAL A 367 16.37 -5.18 3.26
N ALA A 368 15.32 -5.06 4.08
CA ALA A 368 14.96 -6.10 5.05
C ALA A 368 14.77 -7.47 4.38
N PHE A 369 14.07 -7.51 3.24
CA PHE A 369 13.92 -8.70 2.42
C PHE A 369 15.26 -9.30 1.99
N ALA A 370 16.19 -8.47 1.49
CA ALA A 370 17.53 -8.91 1.12
C ALA A 370 18.30 -9.47 2.33
N ARG A 371 18.31 -8.78 3.47
CA ARG A 371 18.98 -9.27 4.70
C ARG A 371 18.41 -10.62 5.15
N MET A 372 17.09 -10.81 5.06
CA MET A 372 16.45 -12.10 5.37
C MET A 372 16.90 -13.20 4.39
N ALA A 373 16.96 -12.90 3.08
CA ALA A 373 17.49 -13.79 2.05
C ALA A 373 18.92 -14.27 2.34
N PHE A 374 19.80 -13.35 2.72
CA PHE A 374 21.19 -13.67 3.04
C PHE A 374 21.33 -14.55 4.30
N ARG A 375 20.61 -14.22 5.37
CA ARG A 375 20.63 -15.02 6.61
C ARG A 375 20.16 -16.45 6.39
N SER A 376 19.14 -16.65 5.56
CA SER A 376 18.63 -17.99 5.22
C SER A 376 19.64 -18.85 4.46
N GLN A 377 20.51 -18.24 3.65
CA GLN A 377 21.55 -18.96 2.89
C GLN A 377 22.77 -19.28 3.76
N ARG A 378 23.17 -18.37 4.65
CA ARG A 378 24.21 -18.67 5.66
C ARG A 378 23.79 -19.82 6.58
N TRP A 379 22.51 -19.88 6.97
CA TRP A 379 21.97 -21.00 7.75
C TRP A 379 22.10 -22.34 7.00
N LYS A 380 21.78 -22.38 5.70
CA LYS A 380 21.93 -23.62 4.89
C LYS A 380 23.39 -24.05 4.69
N ASN A 381 24.34 -23.11 4.67
CA ASN A 381 25.76 -23.41 4.49
C ASN A 381 26.49 -23.79 5.79
N ASN A 382 25.94 -23.45 6.96
CA ASN A 382 26.51 -23.76 8.29
C ASN A 382 25.97 -25.06 8.92
N VAL A 383 25.10 -25.81 8.23
CA VAL A 383 24.59 -27.13 8.65
C VAL A 383 25.20 -28.23 7.76
N LYS A 384 26.53 -28.23 7.64
CA LYS A 384 27.30 -29.33 7.06
C LYS A 384 28.22 -29.93 8.09
#